data_AF-A0AA95L8F7-F1
#
_entry.id   AF-A0AA95L8F7-F1
#
_cell.length_a   1.000
_cell.length_b   1.000
_cell.length_c   1.000
_cell.angle_alpha   90.00
_cell.angle_beta   90.00
_cell.angle_gamma   90.00
#
_symmetry.space_group_name_H-M   'P 1'
#
loop_
_entity.id
_entity.type
_entity.pdbx_description
1 polymer ?
#
loop_
_entity_poly.entity_id
_entity_poly.type
_entity_poly.pdbx_seq_one_letter_code
_entity_poly.pdbx_strand_id
1 'polypeptide(L)'
;MVRIELSASNKQPWRLLLSSDRKVCHFYIEHTPNYSSKLGYDMQLLDMGIAMCQFELACKELEIKGRWSVEKPSIQLPTEHTEYIASWIARPTELKKELK
;
A
#
# COMPACT_ATOMS: atom_id res chain seq x y z
N MET A 1 1.69 -8.52 -6.73
CA MET A 1 2.69 -8.77 -5.64
C MET A 1 3.66 -7.61 -5.65
N VAL A 2 3.61 -6.71 -4.65
CA VAL A 2 4.18 -5.35 -4.73
C VAL A 2 5.68 -5.26 -5.08
N ARG A 3 6.51 -6.22 -4.67
CA ARG A 3 7.97 -6.19 -4.92
C ARG A 3 8.38 -6.46 -6.38
N ILE A 4 7.52 -7.10 -7.17
CA ILE A 4 7.80 -7.46 -8.57
C ILE A 4 7.39 -6.31 -9.51
N GLU A 5 6.72 -5.29 -8.98
CA GLU A 5 6.07 -4.28 -9.80
C GLU A 5 7.06 -3.30 -10.44
N LEU A 6 6.63 -2.77 -11.58
CA LEU A 6 7.36 -1.73 -12.30
C LEU A 6 7.20 -0.39 -11.58
N SER A 7 8.29 0.37 -11.51
CA SER A 7 8.29 1.78 -11.09
C SER A 7 9.21 2.59 -11.98
N ALA A 8 8.96 3.90 -12.07
CA ALA A 8 9.84 4.80 -12.81
C ALA A 8 11.28 4.70 -12.27
N SER A 9 12.24 4.50 -13.19
CA SER A 9 13.65 4.26 -12.88
C SER A 9 13.91 3.12 -11.87
N ASN A 10 12.96 2.19 -11.69
CA ASN A 10 12.98 1.11 -10.70
C ASN A 10 13.21 1.62 -9.25
N LYS A 11 12.70 2.80 -8.92
CA LYS A 11 12.90 3.42 -7.60
C LYS A 11 12.16 2.73 -6.47
N GLN A 12 11.01 2.10 -6.77
CA GLN A 12 10.18 1.36 -5.81
C GLN A 12 9.94 2.14 -4.51
N PRO A 13 9.28 3.31 -4.60
CA PRO A 13 9.19 4.25 -3.48
C PRO A 13 8.22 3.81 -2.39
N TRP A 14 7.44 2.75 -2.61
CA TRP A 14 6.49 2.23 -1.64
C TRP A 14 7.17 1.69 -0.38
N ARG A 15 6.58 1.99 0.77
CA ARG A 15 6.90 1.40 2.07
C ARG A 15 5.61 0.85 2.67
N LEU A 16 5.60 -0.42 3.03
CA LEU A 16 4.40 -1.09 3.57
C LEU A 16 4.65 -1.44 5.04
N LEU A 17 3.68 -1.10 5.91
CA LEU A 17 3.66 -1.48 7.31
C LEU A 17 2.44 -2.36 7.56
N LEU A 18 2.68 -3.62 7.91
CA LEU A 18 1.63 -4.55 8.29
C LEU A 18 1.38 -4.46 9.80
N SER A 19 0.10 -4.31 10.20
CA SER A 19 -0.30 -4.33 11.60
C SER A 19 0.05 -5.67 12.25
N SER A 20 0.25 -5.67 13.57
CA SER A 20 0.63 -6.89 14.31
C SER A 20 -0.40 -8.02 14.19
N ASP A 21 -1.68 -7.67 14.08
CA ASP A 21 -2.78 -8.63 13.86
C ASP A 21 -2.96 -9.04 12.38
N ARG A 22 -2.13 -8.49 11.48
CA ARG A 22 -2.11 -8.72 10.04
C ARG A 22 -3.41 -8.36 9.32
N LYS A 23 -4.27 -7.54 9.93
CA LYS A 23 -5.54 -7.12 9.32
C LYS A 23 -5.43 -5.82 8.54
N VAL A 24 -4.42 -5.00 8.80
CA VAL A 24 -4.25 -3.70 8.16
C VAL A 24 -2.85 -3.60 7.56
N CYS A 25 -2.78 -3.29 6.28
CA CYS A 25 -1.53 -2.99 5.59
C CYS A 25 -1.51 -1.50 5.23
N HIS A 26 -0.69 -0.71 5.91
CA HIS A 26 -0.53 0.72 5.66
C HIS A 26 0.50 0.94 4.55
N PHE A 27 0.13 1.71 3.55
CA PHE A 27 0.96 2.13 2.43
C PHE A 27 1.47 3.54 2.66
N TYR A 28 2.78 3.68 2.53
CA TYR A 28 3.48 4.95 2.54
C TYR A 28 4.30 5.07 1.26
N ILE A 29 4.59 6.30 0.89
CA ILE A 29 5.57 6.64 -0.13
C ILE A 29 6.79 7.24 0.57
N GLU A 30 7.98 6.86 0.15
CA GLU A 30 9.22 7.58 0.46
C GLU A 30 9.66 8.36 -0.78
N HIS A 31 9.44 9.67 -0.74
CA HIS A 31 9.76 10.58 -1.83
C HIS A 31 11.26 10.57 -2.11
N THR A 32 11.62 10.42 -3.39
CA THR A 32 13.00 10.65 -3.84
C THR A 32 13.15 12.16 -4.05
N PRO A 33 14.06 12.84 -3.33
CA PRO A 33 14.20 14.29 -3.43
C PRO A 33 14.38 14.75 -4.88
N ASN A 34 13.62 15.76 -5.28
CA ASN A 34 13.64 16.38 -6.61
C ASN A 34 13.26 15.44 -7.79
N TYR A 35 12.74 14.24 -7.55
CA TYR A 35 12.49 13.26 -8.62
C TYR A 35 11.47 13.75 -9.65
N SER A 36 10.37 14.34 -9.17
CA SER A 36 9.32 14.90 -10.03
C SER A 36 9.41 16.41 -10.22
N SER A 37 10.51 17.05 -9.79
CA SER A 37 10.66 18.52 -9.82
C SER A 37 10.53 19.16 -11.20
N LYS A 38 10.84 18.40 -12.27
CA LYS A 38 10.73 18.85 -13.67
C LYS A 38 9.41 18.47 -14.33
N LEU A 39 8.55 17.75 -13.62
CA LEU A 39 7.26 17.29 -14.09
C LEU A 39 6.17 18.16 -13.46
N GLY A 40 5.11 18.47 -14.21
CA GLY A 40 3.96 19.20 -13.67
C GLY A 40 3.08 18.39 -12.71
N TYR A 41 3.53 17.20 -12.31
CA TYR A 41 2.82 16.24 -11.46
C TYR A 41 3.82 15.33 -10.75
N ASP A 42 3.37 14.67 -9.68
CA ASP A 42 4.18 13.69 -8.95
C ASP A 42 4.14 12.32 -9.64
N MET A 43 5.27 11.93 -10.23
CA MET A 43 5.42 10.65 -10.91
C MET A 43 5.43 9.47 -9.94
N GLN A 44 5.91 9.66 -8.71
CA GLN A 44 6.00 8.58 -7.73
C GLN A 44 4.61 8.19 -7.20
N LEU A 45 3.63 9.11 -7.23
CA LEU A 45 2.23 8.77 -6.94
C LEU A 45 1.63 7.82 -7.99
N LEU A 46 2.07 7.89 -9.25
CA LEU A 46 1.66 6.91 -10.27
C LEU A 46 2.20 5.53 -9.93
N ASP A 47 3.47 5.44 -9.50
CA ASP A 47 4.08 4.18 -9.03
C ASP A 47 3.32 3.60 -7.83
N MET A 48 2.85 4.45 -6.91
CA MET A 48 1.99 4.01 -5.79
C MET A 48 0.66 3.44 -6.26
N GLY A 49 0.02 4.04 -7.26
CA GLY A 49 -1.21 3.52 -7.85
C GLY A 49 -1.04 2.12 -8.45
N ILE A 50 0.08 1.88 -9.14
CA ILE A 50 0.45 0.56 -9.67
C ILE A 50 0.63 -0.43 -8.52
N ALA A 51 1.42 -0.07 -7.50
CA ALA A 51 1.67 -0.91 -6.33
C ALA A 51 0.37 -1.29 -5.59
N MET A 52 -0.55 -0.33 -5.41
CA MET A 52 -1.85 -0.56 -4.76
C MET A 52 -2.72 -1.52 -5.56
N CYS A 53 -2.89 -1.28 -6.86
CA CYS A 53 -3.66 -2.17 -7.74
C CYS A 53 -3.15 -3.62 -7.68
N GLN A 54 -1.83 -3.78 -7.73
CA GLN A 54 -1.17 -5.07 -7.72
C GLN A 54 -1.19 -5.79 -6.38
N PHE A 55 -1.26 -5.02 -5.28
CA PHE A 55 -1.53 -5.57 -3.97
C PHE A 55 -2.96 -6.09 -3.88
N GLU A 56 -3.93 -5.31 -4.33
CA GLU A 56 -5.35 -5.70 -4.31
C GLU A 56 -5.61 -6.93 -5.18
N LEU A 57 -5.01 -7.01 -6.38
CA LEU A 57 -5.09 -8.20 -7.22
C LEU A 57 -4.50 -9.44 -6.54
N ALA A 58 -3.37 -9.30 -5.84
CA ALA A 58 -2.77 -10.40 -5.08
C ALA A 58 -3.67 -10.82 -3.89
N CYS A 59 -4.27 -9.87 -3.19
CA CYS A 59 -5.26 -10.17 -2.15
C CYS A 59 -6.47 -10.91 -2.73
N LYS A 60 -6.97 -10.49 -3.89
CA LYS A 60 -8.08 -11.14 -4.58
C LYS A 60 -7.77 -12.59 -4.96
N GLU A 61 -6.59 -12.85 -5.52
CA GLU A 61 -6.12 -14.20 -5.87
C GLU A 61 -6.04 -15.13 -4.64
N LEU A 62 -5.64 -14.57 -3.49
CA LEU A 62 -5.55 -15.29 -2.23
C LEU A 62 -6.87 -15.30 -1.43
N GLU A 63 -7.97 -14.86 -2.03
CA GLU A 63 -9.29 -14.71 -1.39
C GLU A 63 -9.30 -13.83 -0.12
N ILE A 64 -8.30 -12.96 0.04
CA ILE A 64 -8.21 -11.99 1.13
C ILE A 64 -9.11 -10.80 0.77
N LYS A 65 -10.35 -10.85 1.24
CA LYS A 65 -11.30 -9.75 1.06
C LYS A 65 -10.85 -8.53 1.88
N GLY A 66 -11.03 -7.34 1.34
CA GLY A 66 -10.72 -6.10 2.05
C GLY A 66 -11.27 -4.86 1.35
N ARG A 67 -10.80 -3.69 1.79
CA ARG A 67 -11.07 -2.40 1.17
C ARG A 67 -9.92 -1.42 1.42
N TRP A 68 -9.75 -0.44 0.55
CA TRP A 68 -8.91 0.71 0.82
C TRP A 68 -9.58 1.68 1.80
N SER A 69 -8.79 2.32 2.66
CA SER A 69 -9.20 3.43 3.52
C SER A 69 -8.10 4.47 3.63
N VAL A 70 -8.50 5.75 3.70
CA VAL A 70 -7.59 6.88 3.91
C VAL A 70 -7.79 7.43 5.32
N GLU A 71 -7.52 6.58 6.30
CA GLU A 71 -7.54 6.93 7.71
C GLU A 71 -6.11 6.89 8.23
N LYS A 72 -5.46 8.06 8.29
CA LYS A 72 -4.05 8.17 8.67
C LYS A 72 -3.85 7.67 10.11
N PRO A 73 -3.04 6.63 10.33
CA PRO A 73 -2.78 6.15 11.68
C PRO A 73 -1.87 7.13 12.43
N SER A 74 -2.00 7.19 13.75
CA SER A 74 -1.14 8.00 14.63
C SER A 74 0.20 7.30 14.86
N ILE A 75 1.04 7.25 13.82
CA ILE A 75 2.36 6.62 13.84
C ILE A 75 3.42 7.66 13.53
N GLN A 76 4.55 7.63 14.24
CA GLN A 76 5.71 8.44 13.91
C GLN A 76 6.36 7.93 12.63
N LEU A 77 6.55 8.82 11.67
CA LEU A 77 7.16 8.49 10.40
C LEU A 77 8.69 8.48 10.54
N PRO A 78 9.40 7.57 9.83
CA PRO A 78 10.83 7.39 9.99
C PRO A 78 11.64 8.57 9.42
N THR A 79 11.12 9.26 8.40
CA THR A 79 11.78 10.38 7.73
C THR A 79 10.75 11.45 7.32
N GLU A 80 11.21 12.69 7.10
CA GLU A 80 10.39 13.78 6.57
C GLU A 80 9.93 13.55 5.12
N HIS A 81 10.62 12.66 4.40
CA HIS A 81 10.27 12.26 3.03
C HIS A 81 9.24 11.13 2.98
N THR A 82 8.88 10.57 4.14
CA THR A 82 7.85 9.53 4.22
C THR A 82 6.48 10.18 4.35
N GLU A 83 5.55 9.76 3.50
CA GLU A 83 4.17 10.23 3.49
C GLU A 83 3.21 9.04 3.49
N TYR A 84 2.11 9.17 4.23
CA TYR A 84 1.05 8.15 4.26
C TYR A 84 0.14 8.30 3.04
N ILE A 85 -0.13 7.20 2.34
CA ILE A 85 -1.00 7.17 1.17
C ILE A 85 -2.38 6.60 1.53
N ALA A 86 -2.44 5.34 1.95
CA ALA A 86 -3.69 4.63 2.20
C ALA A 86 -3.43 3.37 3.02
N SER A 87 -4.50 2.72 3.49
CA SER A 87 -4.43 1.42 4.15
C SER A 87 -5.35 0.42 3.47
N TRP A 88 -4.88 -0.81 3.30
CA TRP A 88 -5.74 -1.93 2.99
C TRP A 88 -6.24 -2.57 4.29
N ILE A 89 -7.55 -2.60 4.48
CA ILE A 89 -8.22 -3.20 5.63
C ILE A 89 -8.79 -4.55 5.20
N ALA A 90 -8.14 -5.64 5.60
CA ALA A 90 -8.63 -6.99 5.38
C ALA A 90 -9.87 -7.25 6.23
N ARG A 91 -10.89 -7.86 5.64
CA ARG A 91 -12.07 -8.34 6.34
C ARG A 91 -11.75 -9.70 6.96
N PRO A 92 -12.17 -9.96 8.20
CA PRO A 92 -12.12 -11.31 8.77
C PRO A 92 -12.87 -12.26 7.84
N THR A 93 -12.23 -13.38 7.47
CA THR A 93 -12.95 -14.47 6.81
C THR A 93 -13.95 -15.03 7.81
N GLU A 94 -15.24 -14.88 7.54
CA GLU A 94 -16.25 -15.64 8.28
C GLU A 94 -16.02 -17.12 7.98
N LEU A 95 -15.47 -17.86 8.94
CA LEU A 95 -15.51 -19.31 8.95
C LEU A 95 -16.99 -19.69 8.88
N LYS A 96 -17.42 -20.21 7.72
CA LYS A 96 -18.71 -20.90 7.63
C LYS A 96 -18.67 -21.98 8.71
N LYS A 97 -19.45 -21.77 9.78
CA LYS A 97 -19.75 -22.85 10.72
C LYS A 97 -20.50 -23.89 9.90
N GLU A 98 -19.82 -24.96 9.52
CA GLU A 98 -20.48 -26.16 9.04
C GLU A 98 -21.38 -26.64 10.18
N LEU A 99 -22.69 -26.41 10.02
CA LEU A 99 -23.71 -27.01 10.84
C LEU A 99 -23.63 -28.53 10.61
N LYS A 100 -23.27 -29.25 11.67
CA LYS A 100 -23.40 -30.71 11.76
C LYS A 100 -24.86 -31.13 11.67
#